data_AF-A0A0R1FSG1-F1
#
_entry.id   AF-A0A0R1FSG1-F1
#
_cell.length_a   1.000
_cell.length_b   1.000
_cell.length_c   1.000
_cell.angle_alpha   90.00
_cell.angle_beta   90.00
_cell.angle_gamma   90.00
#
_symmetry.space_group_name_H-M   'P 1'
#
loop_
_entity.id
_entity.type
_entity.pdbx_description
1 polymer ?
#
loop_
_entity_poly.entity_id
_entity_poly.type
_entity_poly.pdbx_seq_one_letter_code
_entity_poly.pdbx_strand_id
1 'polypeptide(L)' 'MNRKLNKIAEEIVTYQKNNDIPDTLLAYNLHFSVEELHDIKSMRRSPNKDEVNIIKQKLG' A
#
# COMPACT_ATOMS: atom_id res chain seq x y z
N MET A 1 -18.77 -1.45 6.37
CA MET A 1 -18.09 -0.36 5.63
C MET A 1 -16.61 -0.72 5.49
N ASN A 2 -16.16 -1.27 4.37
CA ASN A 2 -14.72 -1.56 4.16
C ASN A 2 -14.22 -1.33 2.72
N ARG A 3 -14.96 -0.52 1.92
CA ARG A 3 -14.62 -0.27 0.51
C ARG A 3 -13.32 0.51 0.31
N LYS A 4 -12.86 1.28 1.30
CA LYS A 4 -11.64 2.10 1.18
C LYS A 4 -10.37 1.26 1.28
N LEU A 5 -10.35 0.23 2.13
CA LEU A 5 -9.21 -0.69 2.25
C LEU A 5 -8.98 -1.45 0.95
N ASN A 6 -10.07 -1.94 0.34
CA ASN A 6 -9.99 -2.66 -0.92
C ASN A 6 -9.33 -1.82 -2.02
N LYS A 7 -9.65 -0.51 -2.08
CA LYS A 7 -9.05 0.39 -3.08
C LYS A 7 -7.54 0.59 -2.86
N ILE A 8 -7.11 0.86 -1.62
CA ILE A 8 -5.68 1.08 -1.34
C ILE A 8 -4.86 -0.18 -1.63
N ALA A 9 -5.35 -1.35 -1.18
CA ALA A 9 -4.68 -2.62 -1.45
C ALA A 9 -4.61 -2.93 -2.95
N GLU A 10 -5.69 -2.66 -3.70
CA GLU A 10 -5.74 -2.82 -5.15
C GLU A 10 -4.79 -1.86 -5.88
N GLU A 11 -4.71 -0.59 -5.46
CA GLU A 11 -3.78 0.40 -6.02
C GLU A 11 -2.31 -0.01 -5.78
N ILE A 12 -1.99 -0.47 -4.56
CA ILE A 12 -0.66 -0.98 -4.22
C ILE A 12 -0.28 -2.14 -5.14
N VAL A 13 -1.13 -3.16 -5.26
CA VAL A 13 -0.87 -4.34 -6.09
C VAL A 13 -0.75 -3.96 -7.57
N THR A 14 -1.59 -3.04 -8.04
CA THR A 14 -1.57 -2.56 -9.42
C THR A 14 -0.26 -1.83 -9.73
N TYR A 15 0.18 -0.95 -8.84
CA TYR A 15 1.45 -0.24 -9.01
C TYR A 15 2.66 -1.18 -8.98
N GLN A 16 2.67 -2.17 -8.09
CA GLN A 16 3.71 -3.21 -8.07
C GLN A 16 3.78 -3.96 -9.39
N LYS A 17 2.63 -4.36 -9.94
CA LYS A 17 2.55 -5.05 -11.24
C LYS A 17 2.97 -4.17 -12.40
N ASN A 18 2.54 -2.91 -12.44
CA ASN A 18 2.84 -1.99 -13.54
C ASN A 18 4.32 -1.59 -13.60
N ASN A 19 4.99 -1.53 -12.44
CA ASN A 19 6.39 -1.12 -12.34
C ASN A 19 7.36 -2.29 -12.10
N ASP A 20 6.86 -3.53 -12.03
CA ASP A 20 7.62 -4.74 -11.69
C ASP A 20 8.48 -4.58 -10.42
N ILE A 21 7.91 -3.97 -9.38
CA ILE A 21 8.63 -3.71 -8.11
C ILE A 21 8.24 -4.69 -7.00
N PRO A 22 9.22 -5.17 -6.22
CA PRO A 22 8.96 -6.04 -5.07
C PRO A 22 8.39 -5.27 -3.87
N ASP A 23 7.74 -5.99 -2.96
CA ASP A 23 7.20 -5.45 -1.68
C ASP A 23 8.25 -4.72 -0.85
N THR A 24 9.47 -5.23 -0.82
CA THR A 24 10.60 -4.61 -0.10
C THR A 24 10.92 -3.21 -0.63
N LEU A 25 10.94 -3.05 -1.95
CA LEU A 25 11.23 -1.77 -2.60
C LEU A 25 10.07 -0.79 -2.42
N LEU A 26 8.84 -1.27 -2.55
CA LEU A 26 7.66 -0.42 -2.33
C LEU A 26 7.56 0.03 -0.87
N ALA A 27 7.76 -0.88 0.08
CA ALA A 27 7.77 -0.57 1.51
C ALA A 27 8.84 0.49 1.82
N TYR A 28 10.04 0.33 1.26
CA TYR A 28 11.10 1.34 1.38
C TYR A 28 10.68 2.70 0.85
N ASN A 29 10.09 2.76 -0.36
CA ASN A 29 9.63 4.02 -0.97
C ASN A 29 8.49 4.71 -0.21
N LEU A 30 7.66 3.92 0.47
CA LEU A 30 6.56 4.40 1.29
C LEU A 30 6.99 4.71 2.75
N HIS A 31 8.25 4.45 3.10
CA HIS A 31 8.73 4.47 4.48
C HIS A 31 7.91 3.59 5.42
N PHE A 32 7.47 2.43 4.92
CA PHE A 32 6.80 1.39 5.69
C PHE A 32 7.70 0.18 5.91
N SER A 33 7.34 -0.61 6.90
CA SER A 33 7.87 -1.97 7.02
C SER A 33 7.18 -2.89 6.02
N VAL A 34 7.88 -3.92 5.58
CA VAL A 34 7.32 -4.95 4.69
C VAL A 34 6.08 -5.59 5.32
N GLU A 35 6.12 -5.89 6.61
CA GLU A 35 4.99 -6.43 7.37
C GLU A 35 3.77 -5.49 7.32
N GLU A 36 3.97 -4.19 7.56
CA GLU A 36 2.90 -3.18 7.49
C GLU A 36 2.24 -3.15 6.10
N LEU A 37 3.05 -3.18 5.05
CA LEU A 37 2.56 -3.24 3.67
C LEU A 37 1.77 -4.53 3.41
N HIS A 38 2.25 -5.67 3.91
CA HIS A 38 1.57 -6.96 3.81
C HIS A 38 0.25 -6.99 4.59
N ASP A 39 0.19 -6.39 5.77
CA ASP A 39 -1.03 -6.30 6.57
C ASP A 39 -2.09 -5.40 5.90
N ILE A 40 -1.67 -4.29 5.27
CA ILE A 40 -2.55 -3.42 4.49
C ILE A 40 -3.07 -4.16 3.24
N LYS A 41 -2.17 -4.83 2.49
CA LYS A 41 -2.54 -5.63 1.31
C LYS A 41 -3.48 -6.79 1.66
N SER A 42 -3.25 -7.44 2.79
CA SER A 42 -4.06 -8.57 3.26
C SER A 42 -5.34 -8.13 3.98
N MET A 43 -5.62 -6.82 4.04
CA MET A 43 -6.75 -6.22 4.75
C MET A 43 -6.79 -6.55 6.25
N ARG A 44 -5.66 -6.97 6.83
CA ARG A 44 -5.49 -7.23 8.27
C ARG A 44 -5.39 -5.93 9.06
N ARG A 45 -4.78 -4.91 8.47
CA ARG A 45 -4.64 -3.56 9.04
C ARG A 45 -5.22 -2.51 8.11
N SER A 46 -5.86 -1.52 8.70
CA SER A 46 -6.26 -0.31 7.99
C SER A 46 -5.15 0.72 8.09
N PRO A 47 -4.62 1.25 6.97
CA PRO A 47 -3.72 2.38 7.03
C PRO A 47 -4.44 3.60 7.59
N ASN A 48 -3.75 4.38 8.39
CA ASN A 48 -4.23 5.64 8.94
C ASN A 48 -4.26 6.74 7.85
N LYS A 49 -4.77 7.93 8.21
CA LYS A 49 -4.93 9.04 7.24
C LYS A 49 -3.61 9.49 6.61
N ASP A 50 -2.54 9.57 7.39
CA ASP A 50 -1.21 9.94 6.91
C ASP A 50 -0.65 8.89 5.96
N GLU A 51 -0.76 7.61 6.35
CA GLU A 51 -0.32 6.49 5.52
C GLU A 51 -1.06 6.46 4.18
N VAL A 52 -2.37 6.65 4.19
CA VAL A 52 -3.17 6.76 2.97
C VAL A 52 -2.69 7.92 2.09
N ASN A 53 -2.31 9.04 2.68
CA ASN A 53 -1.84 10.20 1.93
C ASN A 53 -0.47 9.93 1.28
N ILE A 54 0.46 9.31 2.01
CA ILE A 54 1.77 8.91 1.52
C ILE A 54 1.63 7.91 0.36
N ILE A 55 0.79 6.89 0.54
CA ILE A 55 0.51 5.89 -0.49
C ILE A 55 -0.01 6.57 -1.74
N LYS A 56 -1.04 7.42 -1.61
CA LYS A 56 -1.60 8.13 -2.77
C LYS A 56 -0.62 9.08 -3.46
N GLN A 57 0.25 9.73 -2.70
CA GLN A 57 1.31 10.60 -3.23
C GLN A 57 2.38 9.84 -4.00
N LYS A 58 2.62 8.57 -3.66
CA LYS A 58 3.65 7.73 -4.30
C LYS A 58 3.10 6.88 -5.45
N LEU A 59 1.82 6.52 -5.39
CA LEU A 59 1.15 5.70 -6.41
C LEU A 59 0.50 6.54 -7.53
N GLY A 60 0.14 7.80 -7.24
CA GLY A 60 -0.43 8.76 -8.21
C GLY A 60 0.64 9.55 -8.94
#